data_AF-A0A3N4MHS7-F1
#
_entry.id   AF-A0A3N4MHS7-F1
#
_cell.length_a   1.000
_cell.length_b   1.000
_cell.length_c   1.000
_cell.angle_alpha   90.00
_cell.angle_beta   90.00
_cell.angle_gamma   90.00
#
_symmetry.space_group_name_H-M   'P 1'
#
loop_
_entity.id
_entity.type
_entity.pdbx_description
1 polymer ?
#
loop_
_entity_poly.entity_id
_entity_poly.type
_entity_poly.pdbx_seq_one_letter_code
_entity_poly.pdbx_strand_id
1 'polypeptide(L)'
;MKNLSFFSIFFIIYFVQVIFHFILCYKILKSENKISGFWDFMYKSNSIYPIMYQIFFKRKMLKSKTITNLFIFNTFFAIISFIFLSISVFFDI
;
A
#
# COMPACT_ATOMS: atom_id res chain seq x y z
N MET A 1 0.45 -23.56 19.20
CA MET A 1 1.74 -23.27 18.53
C MET A 1 1.63 -23.08 17.01
N LYS A 2 0.81 -23.85 16.26
CA LYS A 2 0.64 -23.64 14.80
C LYS A 2 0.06 -22.24 14.46
N ASN A 3 -0.87 -21.74 15.26
CA ASN A 3 -1.58 -20.48 15.01
C ASN A 3 -0.69 -19.23 15.18
N LEU A 4 0.27 -19.30 16.11
CA LEU A 4 1.28 -18.25 16.29
C LEU A 4 2.15 -18.09 15.03
N SER A 5 2.39 -19.19 14.30
CA SER A 5 3.17 -19.16 13.06
C SER A 5 2.41 -18.55 11.89
N PHE A 6 1.10 -18.81 11.78
CA PHE A 6 0.26 -18.25 10.71
C PHE A 6 0.10 -16.73 10.85
N PHE A 7 -0.31 -16.27 12.04
CA PHE A 7 -0.39 -14.83 12.33
C PHE A 7 0.96 -14.12 12.09
N SER A 8 2.05 -14.68 12.61
CA SER A 8 3.38 -14.07 12.47
C SER A 8 3.81 -13.95 11.00
N ILE A 9 3.55 -14.96 10.18
CA ILE A 9 3.86 -14.93 8.74
C ILE A 9 3.05 -13.84 8.05
N PHE A 10 1.73 -13.79 8.25
CA PHE A 10 0.88 -12.77 7.63
C PHE A 10 1.21 -11.36 8.13
N PHE A 11 1.60 -11.22 9.40
CA PHE A 11 2.05 -9.95 9.96
C PHE A 11 3.33 -9.46 9.27
N ILE A 12 4.32 -10.34 9.07
CA ILE A 12 5.56 -9.99 8.35
C ILE A 12 5.24 -9.61 6.89
N ILE A 13 4.42 -10.40 6.20
CA ILE A 13 3.99 -10.10 4.82
C ILE A 13 3.31 -8.74 4.77
N TYR A 14 2.38 -8.47 5.68
CA TYR A 14 1.67 -7.20 5.76
C TYR A 14 2.61 -6.02 6.04
N PHE A 15 3.57 -6.20 6.96
CA PHE A 15 4.56 -5.17 7.27
C PHE A 15 5.43 -4.82 6.04
N VAL A 16 5.90 -5.83 5.31
CA VAL A 16 6.65 -5.63 4.06
C VAL A 16 5.79 -4.91 3.01
N GLN A 17 4.51 -5.25 2.88
CA GLN A 17 3.59 -4.56 1.98
C GLN A 17 3.39 -3.10 2.35
N VAL A 18 3.31 -2.76 3.64
CA VAL A 18 3.18 -1.38 4.12
C VAL A 18 4.42 -0.56 3.75
N ILE A 19 5.62 -1.12 3.93
CA ILE A 19 6.87 -0.47 3.49
C ILE A 19 6.85 -0.25 1.97
N PHE A 20 6.48 -1.28 1.20
CA PHE A 20 6.41 -1.16 -0.25
C PHE A 20 5.37 -0.13 -0.69
N HIS A 21 4.23 -0.06 0.01
CA HIS A 21 3.18 0.92 -0.22
C HIS A 21 3.69 2.34 -0.01
N PHE A 22 4.41 2.58 1.09
CA PHE A 22 5.01 3.87 1.40
C PHE A 22 6.01 4.32 0.30
N ILE A 23 6.87 3.42 -0.17
CA ILE A 23 7.81 3.69 -1.26
C ILE A 23 7.06 4.04 -2.56
N LEU A 24 6.00 3.31 -2.89
CA LEU A 24 5.20 3.58 -4.08
C LEU A 24 4.47 4.92 -3.98
N CYS A 25 3.91 5.28 -2.82
CA CYS A 25 3.31 6.59 -2.57
C CYS A 25 4.30 7.72 -2.82
N TYR A 26 5.52 7.61 -2.30
CA TYR A 26 6.59 8.56 -2.56
C TYR A 26 6.88 8.69 -4.07
N LYS A 27 7.08 7.57 -4.75
CA LYS A 27 7.39 7.56 -6.19
C LYS A 27 6.25 8.17 -7.02
N ILE A 28 5.00 7.86 -6.69
CA ILE A 28 3.80 8.41 -7.33
C ILE A 28 3.76 9.93 -7.16
N LEU A 29 3.82 10.42 -5.94
CA LEU A 29 3.74 11.85 -5.66
C LEU A 29 4.88 12.63 -6.30
N LYS A 30 6.09 12.06 -6.31
CA LYS A 30 7.24 12.65 -6.99
C LYS A 30 7.02 12.72 -8.51
N SER A 31 6.49 11.66 -9.12
CA SER A 31 6.23 11.64 -10.57
C SER A 31 5.14 12.62 -11.00
N GLU A 32 4.17 12.87 -10.11
CA GLU A 32 3.09 13.83 -10.30
C GLU A 32 3.47 15.26 -9.87
N ASN A 33 4.75 15.52 -9.58
CA ASN A 33 5.28 16.82 -9.12
C ASN A 33 4.52 17.39 -7.91
N LYS A 34 3.98 16.54 -7.03
CA LYS A 34 3.26 16.95 -5.82
C LYS A 34 4.18 17.17 -4.62
N ILE A 35 5.39 16.63 -4.69
CA ILE A 35 6.42 16.75 -3.65
C ILE A 35 7.77 17.06 -4.29
N SER A 36 8.63 17.78 -3.58
CA SER A 36 10.01 18.04 -4.00
C SER A 36 11.02 17.02 -3.48
N GLY A 37 10.76 16.42 -2.30
CA GLY A 37 11.71 15.54 -1.62
C GLY A 37 11.07 14.71 -0.51
N PHE A 38 11.89 13.97 0.24
CA PHE A 38 11.43 13.05 1.28
C PHE A 38 10.75 13.78 2.46
N TRP A 39 11.35 14.87 2.95
CA TRP A 39 10.74 15.65 4.03
C TRP A 39 9.40 16.25 3.62
N ASP A 40 9.31 16.81 2.41
CA ASP A 40 8.06 17.33 1.85
C ASP A 40 6.99 16.23 1.70
N PHE A 41 7.40 15.00 1.36
CA PHE A 41 6.52 13.84 1.37
C PHE A 41 5.98 13.50 2.76
N MET A 42 6.81 13.52 3.80
CA MET A 42 6.34 13.25 5.16
C MET A 42 5.24 14.24 5.59
N TYR A 43 5.34 15.51 5.19
CA TYR A 43 4.34 16.54 5.50
C TYR A 43 3.10 16.49 4.59
N LYS A 44 3.27 16.11 3.31
CA LYS A 44 2.21 16.15 2.29
C LYS A 44 1.72 14.78 1.85
N SER A 45 2.00 13.73 2.62
CA SER A 45 1.64 12.35 2.29
C SER A 45 0.13 12.19 2.02
N ASN A 46 -0.72 12.96 2.71
CA ASN A 46 -2.17 13.02 2.49
C ASN A 46 -2.58 13.43 1.06
N SER A 47 -1.68 14.07 0.30
CA SER A 47 -1.89 14.39 -1.11
C SER A 47 -2.02 13.13 -1.99
N ILE A 48 -1.71 11.94 -1.45
CA ILE A 48 -1.90 10.68 -2.13
C ILE A 48 -3.39 10.31 -2.27
N TYR A 49 -4.28 10.70 -1.35
CA TYR A 49 -5.68 10.23 -1.38
C TYR A 49 -6.45 10.65 -2.64
N PRO A 50 -6.37 11.91 -3.11
CA PRO A 50 -6.99 12.30 -4.38
C PRO A 50 -6.42 11.52 -5.57
N ILE A 51 -5.14 11.14 -5.51
CA ILE A 51 -4.47 10.37 -6.56
C ILE A 51 -4.93 8.91 -6.52
N MET A 52 -4.99 8.29 -5.34
CA MET A 52 -5.57 6.96 -5.17
C MET A 52 -6.99 6.91 -5.73
N TYR A 53 -7.81 7.92 -5.42
CA TYR A 53 -9.16 8.03 -5.98
C TYR A 53 -9.16 8.07 -7.52
N GLN A 54 -8.24 8.82 -8.12
CA GLN A 54 -8.09 8.85 -9.57
C GLN A 54 -7.66 7.49 -10.16
N ILE A 55 -6.73 6.80 -9.52
CA ILE A 55 -6.23 5.49 -9.95
C ILE A 55 -7.33 4.44 -9.89
N PHE A 56 -8.00 4.30 -8.74
CA PHE A 56 -8.95 3.20 -8.52
C PHE A 56 -10.34 3.47 -9.11
N PHE A 57 -10.88 4.68 -8.93
CA PHE A 57 -12.28 4.98 -9.29
C PHE A 57 -12.42 5.64 -10.66
N LYS A 58 -11.47 6.52 -11.04
CA LYS A 58 -11.45 7.13 -12.37
C LYS A 58 -10.62 6.33 -13.39
N ARG A 59 -10.03 5.20 -12.98
CA ARG A 59 -9.16 4.33 -13.80
C ARG A 59 -8.06 5.11 -14.54
N LYS A 60 -7.57 6.20 -13.94
CA LYS A 60 -6.58 7.06 -14.57
C LYS A 60 -5.19 6.44 -14.37
N MET A 61 -4.52 6.11 -15.47
CA MET A 61 -3.08 5.82 -15.41
C MET A 61 -2.31 7.12 -15.21
N LEU A 62 -1.43 7.12 -14.21
CA LEU A 62 -0.49 8.21 -13.99
C LEU A 62 0.63 8.18 -15.01
N LYS A 63 1.53 9.17 -14.95
CA LYS A 63 2.68 9.26 -15.87
C LYS A 63 3.50 7.96 -15.98
N SER A 64 3.53 7.16 -14.91
CA SER A 64 4.13 5.83 -14.94
C SER A 64 3.09 4.72 -14.78
N LYS A 65 2.83 4.01 -15.88
CA LYS A 65 1.97 2.82 -15.92
C LYS A 65 2.47 1.71 -15.00
N THR A 66 3.78 1.45 -14.98
CA THR A 66 4.39 0.41 -14.15
C THR A 66 4.21 0.69 -12.67
N ILE A 67 4.48 1.92 -12.23
CA ILE A 67 4.30 2.31 -10.82
C ILE A 67 2.82 2.24 -10.42
N THR A 68 1.93 2.69 -11.31
CA THR A 68 0.47 2.62 -11.07
C THR A 68 0.00 1.17 -10.89
N ASN A 69 0.44 0.27 -11.77
CA ASN A 69 0.08 -1.16 -11.69
C ASN A 69 0.64 -1.82 -10.42
N LEU A 70 1.90 -1.54 -10.05
CA LEU A 70 2.49 -2.03 -8.81
C LEU A 70 1.75 -1.52 -7.57
N PHE A 71 1.30 -0.27 -7.60
CA PHE A 71 0.52 0.33 -6.53
C PHE A 71 -0.86 -0.31 -6.38
N ILE A 72 -1.56 -0.53 -7.48
CA ILE A 72 -2.83 -1.26 -7.50
C ILE A 72 -2.62 -2.68 -6.93
N PHE A 73 -1.64 -3.41 -7.46
CA PHE A 73 -1.34 -4.78 -7.04
C PHE A 73 -1.01 -4.86 -5.54
N ASN A 74 -0.11 -4.00 -5.06
CA ASN A 74 0.27 -3.97 -3.65
C ASN A 74 -0.91 -3.61 -2.75
N THR A 75 -1.79 -2.70 -3.18
CA THR A 75 -2.99 -2.33 -2.42
C THR A 75 -3.98 -3.49 -2.32
N PHE A 76 -4.26 -4.18 -3.43
CA PHE A 76 -5.10 -5.37 -3.40
C PHE A 76 -4.52 -6.48 -2.52
N PHE A 77 -3.23 -6.75 -2.65
CA PHE A 77 -2.56 -7.78 -1.88
C PHE A 77 -2.53 -7.43 -0.38
N ALA A 78 -2.37 -6.14 -0.02
CA ALA A 78 -2.47 -5.68 1.36
C ALA A 78 -3.86 -5.85 1.97
N ILE A 79 -4.93 -5.62 1.19
CA ILE A 79 -6.31 -5.88 1.64
C ILE A 79 -6.50 -7.37 1.93
N ILE A 80 -6.03 -8.24 1.04
CA ILE A 80 -6.12 -9.70 1.22
C ILE A 80 -5.35 -10.13 2.47
N SER A 81 -4.11 -9.68 2.65
CA SER A 81 -3.30 -10.01 3.83
C SER A 81 -3.94 -9.49 5.12
N PHE A 82 -4.55 -8.31 5.09
CA PHE A 82 -5.27 -7.75 6.23
C PHE A 82 -6.50 -8.60 6.61
N ILE A 83 -7.26 -9.09 5.62
CA ILE A 83 -8.39 -9.99 5.84
C ILE A 83 -7.91 -11.30 6.49
N PHE A 84 -6.84 -11.92 5.97
CA PHE A 84 -6.28 -13.14 6.57
C PHE A 84 -5.78 -12.91 8.01
N LEU A 85 -5.12 -11.78 8.25
CA LEU A 85 -4.66 -11.42 9.59
C LEU A 85 -5.85 -11.22 10.55
N SER A 86 -6.92 -10.57 10.09
CA SER A 86 -8.15 -10.41 10.86
C SER A 86 -8.77 -11.78 11.18
N ILE A 87 -8.90 -12.66 10.19
CA ILE A 87 -9.43 -14.03 10.38
C ILE A 87 -8.59 -14.80 11.42
N SER A 88 -7.27 -14.71 11.35
CA SER A 88 -6.39 -15.40 12.31
C SER A 88 -6.59 -14.93 13.76
N VAL A 89 -6.90 -13.65 13.94
CA VAL A 89 -7.20 -13.07 15.27
C VAL A 89 -8.60 -13.43 15.76
N PHE A 90 -9.62 -13.45 14.88
CA PHE A 90 -11.01 -13.67 15.27
C PHE A 90 -11.40 -15.14 15.40
N PHE A 91 -10.76 -16.04 14.66
CA PHE A 91 -11.12 -17.47 14.63
C PHE A 91 -10.11 -18.36 15.35
N ASP A 92 -9.12 -17.79 16.04
CA ASP A 92 -8.01 -18.52 16.67
C ASP A 92 -7.37 -19.53 15.69
N ILE A 93 -7.21 -19.16 14.41
CA ILE A 93 -6.56 -19.94 13.34
C ILE A 93 -5.12 -19.44 13.16
#